data_AF-A0A550J507-F1
#
_entry.id   AF-A0A550J507-F1
#
_cell.length_a   1.000
_cell.length_b   1.000
_cell.length_c   1.000
_cell.angle_alpha   90.00
_cell.angle_beta   90.00
_cell.angle_gamma   90.00
#
_symmetry.space_group_name_H-M   'P 1'
#
loop_
_entity.id
_entity.type
_entity.pdbx_description
1 polymer ?
#
loop_
_entity_poly.entity_id
_entity_poly.type
_entity_poly.pdbx_seq_one_letter_code
_entity_poly.pdbx_strand_id
1 'polypeptide(L)'
;MKREKKPRKCLPTAMLDFDQMAAKWAKPLVKRSDVKEFSCGLIAPKTLANLAARGEGPPYYYVSGYAVYQTTDLTDWFTDTYGPSQLS
;
A
#
# COMPACT_ATOMS: atom_id res chain seq x y z
N MET A 1 21.30 29.43 19.69
CA MET A 1 21.88 28.34 18.87
C MET A 1 20.78 27.68 18.05
N LYS A 2 20.69 27.95 16.75
CA LYS A 2 19.71 27.28 15.88
C LYS A 2 20.28 25.91 15.51
N ARG A 3 19.60 24.82 15.89
CA ARG A 3 19.96 23.48 15.43
C ARG A 3 19.65 23.40 13.94
N GLU A 4 20.68 23.34 13.12
CA GLU A 4 20.56 23.08 11.69
C GLU A 4 19.93 21.69 11.53
N LYS A 5 18.70 21.63 11.00
CA LYS A 5 18.03 20.35 10.75
C LYS A 5 18.71 19.73 9.54
N LYS A 6 19.49 18.67 9.77
CA LYS A 6 20.06 17.84 8.71
C LYS A 6 18.95 17.53 7.68
N PRO A 7 19.16 17.79 6.37
CA PRO A 7 18.15 17.51 5.37
C PRO A 7 17.76 16.04 5.49
N ARG A 8 16.46 15.77 5.60
CA ARG A 8 15.97 14.39 5.54
C ARG A 8 16.40 13.87 4.17
N LYS A 9 17.25 12.84 4.14
CA LYS A 9 17.55 12.14 2.90
C LYS A 9 16.24 11.49 2.46
N CYS A 10 15.53 12.11 1.55
CA CYS A 10 14.46 11.43 0.82
C CYS A 10 15.16 10.41 -0.07
N LEU A 11 15.07 9.14 0.28
CA LEU A 11 15.54 8.06 -0.60
C LEU A 11 14.70 8.11 -1.88
N PRO A 12 15.29 7.84 -3.06
CA PRO A 12 14.54 7.78 -4.31
C PRO A 12 13.45 6.70 -4.22
N THR A 13 12.23 7.00 -4.69
CA THR A 13 11.10 6.05 -4.78
C THR A 13 11.47 4.79 -5.56
N ALA A 14 12.46 4.87 -6.45
CA ALA A 14 12.99 3.76 -7.26
C ALA A 14 13.55 2.56 -6.45
N MET A 15 13.70 2.69 -5.12
CA MET A 15 14.16 1.59 -4.25
C MET A 15 13.05 0.98 -3.39
N LEU A 16 11.79 1.39 -3.54
CA LEU A 16 10.71 0.84 -2.73
C LEU A 16 10.23 -0.50 -3.31
N ASP A 17 10.61 -1.57 -2.64
CA ASP A 17 10.23 -2.94 -2.98
C ASP A 17 8.98 -3.34 -2.18
N PHE A 18 7.81 -3.25 -2.81
CA PHE A 18 6.54 -3.62 -2.21
C PHE A 18 6.43 -5.14 -1.96
N ASP A 19 7.25 -5.95 -2.61
CA ASP A 19 7.27 -7.41 -2.43
C ASP A 19 7.78 -7.78 -1.02
N GLN A 20 8.70 -6.99 -0.47
CA GLN A 20 9.15 -7.15 0.92
C GLN A 20 8.04 -6.92 1.94
N MET A 21 7.06 -6.09 1.62
CA MET A 21 5.89 -5.86 2.49
C MET A 21 5.00 -7.10 2.52
N ALA A 22 4.77 -7.72 1.36
CA ALA A 22 4.05 -8.99 1.25
C ALA A 22 4.76 -10.12 2.00
N ALA A 23 6.08 -10.24 1.83
CA ALA A 23 6.89 -11.26 2.48
C ALA A 23 6.82 -11.17 4.02
N LYS A 24 6.86 -9.94 4.58
CA LYS A 24 6.78 -9.73 6.03
C LYS A 24 5.39 -9.96 6.62
N TRP A 25 4.33 -9.71 5.84
CA TRP A 25 2.96 -9.93 6.31
C TRP A 25 2.62 -11.42 6.48
N ALA A 26 3.22 -12.29 5.67
CA ALA A 26 3.14 -13.76 5.72
C ALA A 26 1.72 -14.37 5.67
N LYS A 27 0.68 -13.57 5.39
CA LYS A 27 -0.70 -14.01 5.21
C LYS A 27 -1.13 -13.81 3.75
N PRO A 28 -1.97 -14.70 3.19
CA PRO A 28 -2.45 -14.56 1.82
C PRO A 28 -3.51 -13.47 1.64
N LEU A 29 -4.15 -13.05 2.75
CA LEU A 29 -5.24 -12.09 2.75
C LEU A 29 -4.94 -10.92 3.70
N VAL A 30 -5.34 -9.73 3.26
CA VAL A 30 -5.27 -8.47 4.02
C VAL A 30 -6.69 -7.92 4.15
N LYS A 31 -7.18 -7.76 5.39
CA LYS A 31 -8.48 -7.10 5.60
C LYS A 31 -8.32 -5.61 5.31
N ARG A 32 -9.37 -4.94 4.82
CA ARG A 32 -9.35 -3.47 4.60
C ARG A 32 -8.91 -2.69 5.83
N SER A 33 -9.33 -3.13 7.03
CA SER A 33 -8.94 -2.51 8.31
C SER A 33 -7.44 -2.62 8.60
N ASP A 34 -6.80 -3.69 8.15
CA ASP A 34 -5.39 -4.02 8.41
C ASP A 34 -4.47 -3.40 7.36
N VAL A 35 -5.00 -2.89 6.23
CA VAL A 35 -4.20 -2.25 5.17
C VAL A 35 -3.36 -1.09 5.70
N LYS A 36 -3.85 -0.37 6.70
CA LYS A 36 -3.08 0.70 7.33
C LYS A 36 -1.77 0.19 7.93
N GLU A 37 -1.84 -0.97 8.60
CA GLU A 37 -0.68 -1.60 9.23
C GLU A 37 0.22 -2.24 8.18
N PHE A 38 -0.37 -2.99 7.23
CA PHE A 38 0.33 -3.58 6.09
C PHE A 38 1.17 -2.54 5.33
N SER A 39 0.59 -1.37 5.07
CA SER A 39 1.21 -0.31 4.28
C SER A 39 2.08 0.65 5.08
N CYS A 40 2.37 0.37 6.35
CA CYS A 40 3.09 1.27 7.27
C CYS A 40 2.47 2.69 7.34
N GLY A 41 1.15 2.79 7.16
CA GLY A 41 0.41 4.05 7.14
C GLY A 41 0.40 4.80 5.80
N LEU A 42 0.89 4.19 4.71
CA LEU A 42 0.85 4.78 3.37
C LEU A 42 -0.59 5.00 2.89
N ILE A 43 -1.48 4.07 3.20
CA ILE A 43 -2.89 4.14 2.80
C ILE A 43 -3.84 3.93 3.97
N ALA A 44 -4.88 4.76 4.00
CA ALA A 44 -5.97 4.62 4.94
C ALA A 44 -7.03 3.61 4.42
N PRO A 45 -7.66 2.81 5.30
CA PRO A 45 -8.77 1.92 4.95
C PRO A 45 -9.92 2.64 4.23
N LYS A 46 -10.17 3.89 4.63
CA LYS A 46 -11.20 4.76 4.03
C LYS A 46 -10.88 5.10 2.56
N THR A 47 -9.61 5.29 2.22
CA THR A 47 -9.19 5.54 0.84
C THR A 47 -9.54 4.35 -0.04
N LEU A 48 -9.22 3.13 0.39
CA LEU A 48 -9.60 1.91 -0.34
C LEU A 48 -11.12 1.70 -0.41
N ALA A 49 -11.88 2.10 0.61
CA ALA A 49 -13.34 2.06 0.54
C ALA A 49 -13.90 3.01 -0.51
N ASN A 50 -13.35 4.22 -0.60
CA ASN A 50 -13.75 5.20 -1.59
C ASN A 50 -13.36 4.77 -3.01
N LEU A 51 -12.17 4.20 -3.19
CA LEU A 51 -11.72 3.65 -4.47
C LEU A 51 -12.65 2.51 -4.92
N ALA A 52 -12.93 1.56 -4.02
CA ALA A 52 -13.85 0.47 -4.31
C ALA A 52 -15.26 0.97 -4.68
N ALA A 53 -15.77 2.03 -4.03
CA ALA A 53 -17.05 2.64 -4.36
C ALA A 53 -17.05 3.30 -5.75
N ARG A 54 -15.89 3.75 -6.24
CA ARG A 54 -15.69 4.30 -7.58
C ARG A 54 -15.39 3.23 -8.64
N GLY A 55 -15.28 1.95 -8.24
CA GLY A 55 -14.84 0.87 -9.12
C GLY A 55 -13.34 0.92 -9.45
N GLU A 56 -12.56 1.65 -8.67
CA GLU A 56 -11.11 1.79 -8.81
C GLU A 56 -10.38 1.05 -7.69
N GLY A 57 -9.08 0.78 -7.88
CA GLY A 57 -8.22 0.16 -6.87
C GLY A 57 -8.03 -1.34 -7.05
N PRO A 58 -7.45 -2.01 -6.04
CA PRO A 58 -7.14 -3.42 -6.13
C PRO A 58 -8.40 -4.29 -6.07
N PRO A 59 -8.41 -5.45 -6.76
CA PRO A 59 -9.44 -6.46 -6.62
C PRO A 59 -9.67 -6.82 -5.15
N TYR A 60 -10.95 -6.96 -4.77
CA TYR A 60 -11.32 -7.30 -3.41
C TYR A 60 -12.45 -8.32 -3.38
N TYR A 61 -12.48 -9.08 -2.29
CA TYR A 61 -13.47 -10.09 -2.03
C TYR A 61 -14.24 -9.73 -0.76
N TYR A 62 -15.51 -10.11 -0.69
CA TYR A 62 -16.28 -10.03 0.54
C TYR A 62 -16.31 -11.41 1.21
N VAL A 63 -15.69 -11.51 2.39
CA VAL A 63 -15.67 -12.75 3.18
C VAL A 63 -16.29 -12.44 4.54
N SER A 64 -17.42 -13.09 4.84
CA SER A 64 -18.13 -12.96 6.12
C SER A 64 -18.43 -11.51 6.53
N GLY A 65 -18.75 -10.64 5.57
CA GLY A 65 -19.05 -9.21 5.79
C GLY A 65 -17.83 -8.29 5.82
N TYR A 66 -16.62 -8.82 5.65
CA TYR A 66 -15.39 -8.04 5.58
C TYR A 66 -14.88 -7.93 4.14
N ALA A 67 -14.46 -6.73 3.74
CA ALA A 67 -13.70 -6.53 2.52
C ALA A 67 -12.25 -6.98 2.74
N VAL A 68 -11.82 -7.99 1.98
CA VAL A 68 -10.48 -8.57 2.02
C VAL A 68 -9.81 -8.46 0.65
N TYR A 69 -8.50 -8.22 0.67
CA TYR A 69 -7.65 -8.13 -0.50
C TYR A 69 -6.69 -9.31 -0.48
N GLN A 70 -6.36 -9.88 -1.64
CA GLN A 70 -5.21 -10.77 -1.72
C GLN A 70 -3.94 -9.95 -1.58
N THR A 71 -2.95 -10.49 -0.87
CA THR A 71 -1.68 -9.80 -0.66
C THR A 71 -0.97 -9.55 -1.99
N THR A 72 -1.04 -10.48 -2.93
CA THR A 72 -0.48 -10.36 -4.29
C THR A 72 -1.12 -9.22 -5.07
N ASP A 73 -2.46 -9.22 -5.15
CA ASP A 73 -3.23 -8.20 -5.88
C ASP A 73 -3.02 -6.81 -5.28
N LEU A 74 -2.91 -6.73 -3.95
CA LEU A 74 -2.67 -5.49 -3.23
C LEU A 74 -1.27 -4.94 -3.54
N THR A 75 -0.25 -5.79 -3.52
CA THR A 75 1.14 -5.42 -3.84
C THR A 75 1.33 -5.03 -5.30
N ASP A 76 0.68 -5.73 -6.22
CA ASP A 76 0.68 -5.39 -7.65
C ASP A 76 0.09 -4.00 -7.86
N TRP A 77 -1.06 -3.73 -7.23
CA TRP A 77 -1.68 -2.41 -7.28
C TRP A 77 -0.82 -1.31 -6.62
N PHE A 78 -0.13 -1.61 -5.52
CA PHE A 78 0.82 -0.67 -4.92
C PHE A 78 1.97 -0.34 -5.88
N THR A 79 2.47 -1.35 -6.59
CA THR A 79 3.55 -1.21 -7.56
C THR A 79 3.09 -0.39 -8.77
N ASP A 80 1.89 -0.62 -9.27
CA ASP A 80 1.28 0.17 -10.36
C ASP A 80 1.04 1.64 -9.95
N THR A 81 0.50 1.86 -8.74
CA THR A 81 0.08 3.19 -8.28
C THR A 81 1.23 4.05 -7.78
N TYR A 82 2.20 3.45 -7.06
CA TYR A 82 3.27 4.16 -6.34
C TYR A 82 4.66 3.72 -6.75
N GLY A 83 4.79 2.70 -7.60
CA GLY A 83 6.06 2.33 -8.18
C GLY A 83 6.65 3.48 -8.98
N PRO A 84 7.96 3.46 -9.22
CA PRO A 84 8.59 4.46 -10.06
C PRO A 84 7.93 4.40 -11.43
N SER A 85 7.13 5.43 -11.77
CA SER A 85 6.67 5.64 -13.13
C SER A 85 7.90 5.55 -14.02
N GLN A 86 8.00 4.50 -14.82
CA GLN A 86 8.99 4.42 -15.89
C GLN A 86 8.61 5.57 -16.84
N LEU A 87 9.16 6.75 -16.59
CA LEU A 87 9.09 7.89 -17.50
C LEU A 87 9.75 7.42 -18.79
N SER A 88 8.91 7.08 -19.76
CA SER A 88 9.29 6.87 -21.17
C SER A 88 9.85 8.13 -21.77
#